data_AF-A0A971GI76-F1
#
_entry.id   AF-A0A971GI76-F1
#
_cell.length_a   1.000
_cell.length_b   1.000
_cell.length_c   1.000
_cell.angle_alpha   90.00
_cell.angle_beta   90.00
_cell.angle_gamma   90.00
#
_symmetry.space_group_name_H-M   'P 1'
#
loop_
_entity.id
_entity.type
_entity.pdbx_description
1 polymer ?
#
loop_
_entity_poly.entity_id
_entity_poly.type
_entity_poly.pdbx_seq_one_letter_code
_entity_poly.pdbx_strand_id
1 'polypeptide(L)'
;MKEGVSIMGKFCASCGTALNEDAKFCAKCGSKAFQSNESLQINTETPPETVKSEQEIPKTMNNTKNNPPIARASNDGPQNNPIGMGKFITEYINQSLTVLKNPKQMLPTVVLGLVWLVLALLGSLGINPLPVRILSFLTFAQGGMFGGVLSAAGGILGKVVVAAFLNAAIMPLFQKKAPFSGIGGGIKGFFGGLAVKSITAVAPLLGGVGASLLLYTFMNSTQSLQNSMVGIIAFVMLLQNLGRQGGFLWGLAFSAANSFSKGRTPSYIGVTRCISGMTLGFALGMTLSAMGLRWCAWLGIVLLIAALIFVIVSKNKKEVAAA
;
A
#
# COMPACT_ATOMS: atom_id res chain seq x y z
N MET A 1 9.70 5.73 -37.62
CA MET A 1 8.70 4.71 -37.21
C MET A 1 9.42 3.42 -36.90
N LYS A 2 9.28 2.92 -35.66
CA LYS A 2 9.38 1.54 -35.15
C LYS A 2 9.41 1.66 -33.61
N GLU A 3 8.22 1.60 -33.02
CA GLU A 3 7.76 0.45 -32.19
C GLU A 3 8.56 0.39 -30.87
N GLY A 4 8.04 0.79 -29.71
CA GLY A 4 6.73 0.40 -29.18
C GLY A 4 6.87 -0.84 -28.29
N VAL A 5 7.82 -0.84 -27.34
CA VAL A 5 7.92 -1.89 -26.32
C VAL A 5 7.15 -1.44 -25.07
N SER A 6 5.96 -2.01 -24.89
CA SER A 6 5.19 -1.89 -23.65
C SER A 6 5.83 -2.82 -22.62
N ILE A 7 6.66 -2.27 -21.74
CA ILE A 7 7.17 -2.94 -20.54
C ILE A 7 6.03 -3.03 -19.53
N MET A 8 5.43 -4.21 -19.41
CA MET A 8 4.40 -4.48 -18.41
C MET A 8 5.13 -4.75 -17.09
N GLY A 9 5.48 -3.67 -16.38
CA GLY A 9 6.28 -3.76 -15.16
C GLY A 9 5.65 -4.64 -14.09
N LYS A 10 6.32 -5.75 -13.75
CA LYS A 10 6.01 -6.53 -12.54
C LYS A 10 6.32 -5.68 -11.31
N PHE A 11 5.51 -5.76 -10.26
CA PHE A 11 5.79 -5.09 -8.99
C PHE A 11 6.14 -6.11 -7.92
N CYS A 12 7.11 -5.78 -7.08
CA CYS A 12 7.45 -6.61 -5.94
C CYS A 12 6.27 -6.70 -4.97
N ALA A 13 5.77 -7.91 -4.71
CA ALA A 13 4.65 -8.12 -3.78
C ALA A 13 4.97 -7.69 -2.33
N SER A 14 6.24 -7.73 -1.92
CA SER A 14 6.65 -7.33 -0.56
C SER A 14 6.89 -5.83 -0.38
N CYS A 15 7.35 -5.11 -1.41
CA CYS A 15 7.73 -3.70 -1.26
C CYS A 15 7.32 -2.78 -2.42
N GLY A 16 6.47 -3.26 -3.34
CA GLY A 16 5.80 -2.47 -4.39
C GLY A 16 6.73 -1.79 -5.40
N THR A 17 8.02 -2.14 -5.42
CA THR A 17 8.99 -1.57 -6.37
C THR A 17 8.86 -2.26 -7.71
N ALA A 18 8.95 -1.48 -8.81
CA ALA A 18 8.99 -2.04 -10.15
C ALA A 18 10.17 -3.01 -10.29
N LEU A 19 9.88 -4.20 -10.79
CA LEU A 19 10.83 -5.26 -11.07
C LEU A 19 11.02 -5.34 -12.57
N ASN A 20 12.27 -5.54 -13.00
CA ASN A 20 12.55 -5.97 -14.36
C ASN A 20 11.93 -7.36 -14.58
N GLU A 21 11.53 -7.67 -15.82
CA GLU A 21 10.70 -8.85 -16.10
C GLU A 21 11.35 -10.19 -15.69
N ASP A 22 12.70 -10.20 -15.61
CA ASP A 22 13.54 -11.35 -15.25
C ASP A 22 14.16 -11.29 -13.85
N ALA A 23 13.81 -10.28 -13.03
CA ALA A 23 14.42 -10.10 -11.72
C ALA A 23 13.96 -11.20 -10.75
N LYS A 24 14.85 -12.18 -10.45
CA LYS A 24 14.59 -13.25 -9.47
C LYS A 24 14.40 -12.73 -8.03
N PHE A 25 14.99 -11.57 -7.72
CA PHE A 25 14.93 -10.93 -6.41
C PHE A 25 14.70 -9.42 -6.56
N CYS A 26 13.97 -8.84 -5.62
CA CYS A 26 13.78 -7.40 -5.57
C CYS A 26 15.07 -6.70 -5.13
N ALA A 27 15.64 -5.86 -5.99
CA ALA A 27 16.86 -5.10 -5.70
C ALA A 27 16.73 -4.15 -4.49
N LYS A 28 15.50 -3.80 -4.08
CA LYS A 28 15.25 -2.85 -2.99
C LYS A 28 15.01 -3.51 -1.63
N CYS A 29 14.33 -4.64 -1.60
CA CYS A 29 13.94 -5.29 -0.34
C CYS A 29 14.40 -6.74 -0.21
N GLY A 30 15.06 -7.31 -1.22
CA GLY A 30 15.64 -8.66 -1.19
C GLY A 30 14.64 -9.80 -1.26
N SER A 31 13.33 -9.53 -1.31
CA SER A 31 12.30 -10.55 -1.44
C SER A 31 12.36 -11.23 -2.81
N LYS A 32 12.14 -12.55 -2.87
CA LYS A 32 11.98 -13.29 -4.13
C LYS A 32 10.83 -12.70 -4.94
N ALA A 33 11.04 -12.49 -6.23
CA ALA A 33 9.96 -12.16 -7.14
C ALA A 33 9.05 -13.38 -7.29
N PHE A 34 7.74 -13.17 -7.30
CA PHE A 34 6.77 -14.24 -7.47
C PHE A 34 6.94 -14.81 -8.89
N GLN A 35 7.52 -16.01 -9.00
CA GLN A 35 7.52 -16.78 -10.24
C GLN A 35 6.20 -17.57 -10.26
N SER A 36 5.30 -17.22 -11.18
CA SER A 36 4.31 -18.18 -11.64
C SER A 36 5.08 -19.22 -12.45
N ASN A 37 5.34 -20.37 -11.84
CA ASN A 37 6.04 -21.47 -12.47
C ASN A 37 5.16 -22.03 -13.59
N GLU A 38 5.67 -22.05 -14.82
CA GLU A 38 5.31 -23.09 -15.80
C GLU A 38 6.53 -24.00 -15.98
N SER A 39 6.24 -25.28 -16.07
CA SER A 39 7.04 -26.48 -15.80
C SER A 39 8.26 -26.72 -16.70
N LEU A 40 9.32 -27.28 -16.08
CA LEU A 40 10.17 -28.41 -16.53
C LEU A 40 9.80 -28.99 -17.92
N GLN A 41 10.66 -29.27 -18.91
CA GLN A 41 12.13 -29.48 -19.03
C GLN A 41 12.53 -29.02 -20.47
N ILE A 42 13.77 -28.68 -20.80
CA ILE A 42 14.80 -29.61 -21.31
C ILE A 42 16.17 -28.92 -21.20
N ASN A 43 17.13 -29.67 -20.65
CA ASN A 43 18.54 -29.32 -20.56
C ASN A 43 19.17 -29.13 -21.94
N THR A 44 20.03 -28.12 -22.09
CA THR A 44 21.13 -28.15 -23.07
C THR A 44 22.32 -27.38 -22.48
N GLU A 45 23.29 -28.12 -21.96
CA GLU A 45 24.68 -27.69 -21.87
C GLU A 45 25.50 -28.62 -22.78
N THR A 46 26.25 -28.01 -23.69
CA THR A 46 27.37 -28.56 -24.47
C THR A 46 28.58 -27.74 -23.99
N PRO A 47 29.85 -28.23 -23.87
CA PRO A 47 30.64 -28.88 -24.95
C PRO A 47 31.78 -29.83 -24.47
N PRO A 48 32.83 -30.13 -25.27
CA PRO A 48 32.94 -30.71 -26.61
C PRO A 48 33.73 -32.04 -26.63
N GLU A 49 33.68 -32.85 -27.71
CA GLU A 49 34.85 -33.47 -28.38
C GLU A 49 34.48 -34.49 -29.49
N THR A 50 35.05 -34.24 -30.67
CA THR A 50 35.55 -35.12 -31.76
C THR A 50 34.90 -36.46 -32.20
N VAL A 51 34.90 -36.60 -33.54
CA VAL A 51 35.00 -37.82 -34.41
C VAL A 51 33.75 -38.24 -35.23
N LYS A 52 33.72 -37.75 -36.49
CA LYS A 52 33.67 -38.42 -37.82
C LYS A 52 32.46 -39.29 -38.31
N SER A 53 32.15 -39.06 -39.60
CA SER A 53 31.37 -39.85 -40.61
C SER A 53 29.85 -39.89 -40.41
N GLU A 54 28.96 -39.87 -41.41
CA GLU A 54 29.02 -39.90 -42.88
C GLU A 54 27.64 -39.37 -43.40
N GLN A 55 27.56 -39.11 -44.71
CA GLN A 55 26.47 -38.56 -45.53
C GLN A 55 25.08 -39.24 -45.42
N GLU A 56 23.98 -38.49 -45.64
CA GLU A 56 23.15 -38.52 -46.86
C GLU A 56 21.86 -37.67 -46.76
N ILE A 57 21.53 -36.99 -47.86
CA ILE A 57 20.25 -36.33 -48.14
C ILE A 57 19.45 -37.30 -49.03
N PRO A 58 18.12 -37.44 -48.87
CA PRO A 58 17.28 -36.97 -49.97
C PRO A 58 15.99 -36.23 -49.57
N LYS A 59 15.61 -35.35 -50.48
CA LYS A 59 14.40 -34.53 -50.58
C LYS A 59 13.16 -35.41 -50.84
N THR A 60 11.98 -35.04 -50.33
CA THR A 60 10.74 -35.12 -51.12
C THR A 60 9.65 -34.14 -50.63
N MET A 61 9.04 -33.47 -51.60
CA MET A 61 7.81 -32.67 -51.51
C MET A 61 6.60 -33.52 -51.08
N ASN A 62 5.57 -32.89 -50.50
CA ASN A 62 4.22 -32.87 -51.10
C ASN A 62 3.24 -31.95 -50.34
N ASN A 63 2.60 -31.06 -51.11
CA ASN A 63 1.37 -30.35 -50.77
C ASN A 63 0.19 -31.32 -50.83
N THR A 64 -0.80 -31.21 -49.94
CA THR A 64 -2.24 -31.29 -50.27
C THR A 64 -3.11 -30.83 -49.09
N LYS A 65 -3.67 -29.63 -49.27
CA LYS A 65 -5.02 -29.15 -48.94
C LYS A 65 -5.95 -30.18 -48.27
N ASN A 66 -6.47 -29.85 -47.08
CA ASN A 66 -7.84 -30.13 -46.64
C ASN A 66 -8.20 -29.25 -45.41
N ASN A 67 -9.30 -28.49 -45.54
CA ASN A 67 -10.06 -27.80 -44.48
C ASN A 67 -11.54 -28.16 -44.75
N PRO A 68 -12.52 -27.99 -43.83
CA PRO A 68 -12.51 -27.83 -42.36
C PRO A 68 -13.54 -28.82 -41.70
N PRO A 69 -13.97 -28.73 -40.42
CA PRO A 69 -14.90 -27.69 -39.96
C PRO A 69 -14.65 -27.14 -38.53
N ILE A 70 -14.67 -25.81 -38.44
CA ILE A 70 -15.31 -24.97 -37.41
C ILE A 70 -15.59 -25.63 -36.04
N ALA A 71 -14.68 -25.45 -35.08
CA ALA A 71 -15.00 -25.43 -33.66
C ALA A 71 -14.71 -24.02 -33.13
N ARG A 72 -15.78 -23.31 -32.73
CA ARG A 72 -15.69 -22.00 -32.08
C ARG A 72 -15.09 -22.19 -30.68
N ALA A 73 -13.77 -22.09 -30.58
CA ALA A 73 -13.09 -21.92 -29.30
C ALA A 73 -13.23 -20.45 -28.87
N SER A 74 -13.92 -20.25 -27.75
CA SER A 74 -14.01 -18.96 -27.06
C SER A 74 -12.61 -18.38 -26.87
N ASN A 75 -12.35 -17.22 -27.48
CA ASN A 75 -11.18 -16.41 -27.21
C ASN A 75 -11.36 -15.74 -25.84
N ASP A 76 -11.21 -16.51 -24.77
CA ASP A 76 -10.98 -15.96 -23.44
C ASP A 76 -9.46 -15.86 -23.22
N GLY A 77 -8.84 -14.95 -23.96
CA GLY A 77 -7.52 -14.44 -23.59
C GLY A 77 -7.60 -13.77 -22.21
N PRO A 78 -6.57 -13.85 -21.37
CA PRO A 78 -6.61 -13.30 -20.02
C PRO A 78 -6.77 -11.78 -20.09
N GLN A 79 -8.01 -11.31 -19.97
CA GLN A 79 -8.31 -9.91 -19.82
C GLN A 79 -7.76 -9.45 -18.48
N ASN A 80 -6.62 -8.76 -18.54
CA ASN A 80 -6.00 -8.08 -17.42
C ASN A 80 -6.89 -6.92 -16.95
N ASN A 81 -7.93 -7.27 -16.20
CA ASN A 81 -8.74 -6.30 -15.50
C ASN A 81 -7.88 -5.58 -14.46
N PRO A 82 -7.98 -4.24 -14.36
CA PRO A 82 -7.30 -3.49 -13.32
C PRO A 82 -7.67 -4.07 -11.95
N ILE A 83 -6.65 -4.39 -11.13
CA ILE A 83 -6.85 -4.99 -9.81
C ILE A 83 -7.59 -3.97 -8.94
N GLY A 84 -8.89 -4.17 -8.77
CA GLY A 84 -9.74 -3.36 -7.90
C GLY A 84 -9.31 -3.47 -6.43
N MET A 85 -9.64 -2.44 -5.65
CA MET A 85 -9.24 -2.34 -4.23
C MET A 85 -9.59 -3.59 -3.42
N GLY A 86 -10.76 -4.17 -3.65
CA GLY A 86 -11.16 -5.43 -3.00
C GLY A 86 -10.24 -6.59 -3.34
N LYS A 87 -9.88 -6.77 -4.62
CA LYS A 87 -8.97 -7.84 -5.06
C LYS A 87 -7.55 -7.63 -4.51
N PHE A 88 -7.08 -6.37 -4.45
CA PHE A 88 -5.79 -6.04 -3.85
C PHE A 88 -5.76 -6.38 -2.34
N ILE A 89 -6.82 -6.03 -1.61
CA ILE A 89 -6.95 -6.35 -0.19
C ILE A 89 -7.04 -7.87 0.02
N THR A 90 -7.85 -8.58 -0.76
CA THR A 90 -7.99 -10.04 -0.66
C THR A 90 -6.66 -10.74 -0.93
N GLU A 91 -5.92 -10.35 -1.96
CA GLU A 91 -4.61 -10.92 -2.26
C GLU A 91 -3.62 -10.67 -1.13
N TYR A 92 -3.60 -9.45 -0.58
CA TYR A 92 -2.75 -9.10 0.55
C TYR A 92 -3.10 -9.88 1.82
N ILE A 93 -4.39 -10.08 2.10
CA ILE A 93 -4.86 -10.91 3.22
C ILE A 93 -4.43 -12.36 3.01
N ASN A 94 -4.63 -12.94 1.83
CA ASN A 94 -4.23 -14.30 1.52
C ASN A 94 -2.72 -14.50 1.71
N GLN A 95 -1.92 -13.58 1.19
CA GLN A 95 -0.46 -13.59 1.35
C GLN A 95 -0.03 -13.45 2.82
N SER A 96 -0.74 -12.62 3.60
CA SER A 96 -0.49 -12.45 5.04
C SER A 96 -0.91 -13.69 5.85
N LEU A 97 -1.99 -14.36 5.45
CA LEU A 97 -2.44 -15.61 6.06
C LEU A 97 -1.44 -16.75 5.83
N THR A 98 -0.73 -16.77 4.70
CA THR A 98 0.36 -17.73 4.45
C THR A 98 1.53 -17.55 5.42
N VAL A 99 1.86 -16.29 5.76
CA VAL A 99 2.90 -15.97 6.76
C VAL A 99 2.47 -16.40 8.17
N LEU A 100 1.18 -16.24 8.48
CA LEU A 100 0.55 -16.67 9.75
C LEU A 100 0.68 -18.18 10.02
N LYS A 101 0.76 -19.02 8.97
CA LYS A 101 0.95 -20.48 9.11
C LYS A 101 2.34 -20.86 9.64
N ASN A 102 3.29 -19.92 9.76
CA ASN A 102 4.61 -20.17 10.32
C ASN A 102 4.65 -19.84 11.83
N PRO A 103 4.68 -20.82 12.74
CA PRO A 103 4.56 -20.60 14.19
C PRO A 103 5.69 -19.74 14.77
N LYS A 104 6.90 -19.84 14.20
CA LYS A 104 8.07 -19.04 14.64
C LYS A 104 7.96 -17.55 14.29
N GLN A 105 7.20 -17.18 13.26
CA GLN A 105 7.01 -15.79 12.84
C GLN A 105 5.83 -15.12 13.55
N MET A 106 4.94 -15.90 14.18
CA MET A 106 3.82 -15.41 14.98
C MET A 106 4.24 -14.92 16.37
N LEU A 107 5.39 -15.37 16.88
CA LEU A 107 5.82 -15.11 18.26
C LEU A 107 5.82 -13.62 18.63
N PRO A 108 6.39 -12.69 17.83
CA PRO A 108 6.37 -11.27 18.18
C PRO A 108 4.96 -10.68 18.24
N THR A 109 4.08 -11.11 17.34
CA THR A 109 2.68 -10.66 17.26
C THR A 109 1.86 -11.18 18.45
N VAL A 110 2.07 -12.45 18.84
CA VAL A 110 1.41 -13.06 20.01
C VAL A 110 1.87 -12.40 21.29
N VAL A 111 3.18 -12.16 21.45
CA VAL A 111 3.73 -11.43 22.61
C VAL A 111 3.15 -10.02 22.67
N LEU A 112 3.10 -9.30 21.54
CA LEU A 112 2.50 -7.96 21.50
C LEU A 112 1.00 -7.98 21.82
N GLY A 113 0.27 -8.98 21.34
CA GLY A 113 -1.14 -9.19 21.66
C GLY A 113 -1.37 -9.46 23.16
N LEU A 114 -0.53 -10.30 23.77
CA LEU A 114 -0.55 -10.54 25.22
C LEU A 114 -0.23 -9.26 26.01
N VAL A 115 0.77 -8.49 25.57
CA VAL A 115 1.11 -7.20 26.19
C VAL A 115 -0.08 -6.24 26.14
N TRP A 116 -0.77 -6.15 24.99
CA TRP A 116 -1.99 -5.32 24.89
C TRP A 116 -3.11 -5.81 25.79
N LEU A 117 -3.31 -7.13 25.90
CA LEU A 117 -4.33 -7.71 26.78
C LEU A 117 -4.03 -7.35 28.25
N VAL A 118 -2.79 -7.52 28.69
CA VAL A 118 -2.36 -7.16 30.05
C VAL A 118 -2.53 -5.66 30.30
N LEU A 119 -2.06 -4.79 29.39
CA LEU A 119 -2.21 -3.33 29.53
C LEU A 119 -3.68 -2.89 29.55
N ALA A 120 -4.54 -3.54 28.76
CA ALA A 120 -5.98 -3.26 28.77
C ALA A 120 -6.62 -3.69 30.10
N LEU A 121 -6.26 -4.85 30.64
CA LEU A 121 -6.73 -5.32 31.95
C LEU A 121 -6.25 -4.38 33.07
N LEU A 122 -4.98 -4.01 33.10
CA LEU A 122 -4.44 -3.06 34.08
C LEU A 122 -5.16 -1.71 34.02
N GLY A 123 -5.41 -1.21 32.80
CA GLY A 123 -6.19 0.01 32.58
C GLY A 123 -7.63 -0.09 33.09
N SER A 124 -8.28 -1.23 32.85
CA SER A 124 -9.65 -1.52 33.32
C SER A 124 -9.74 -1.63 34.85
N LEU A 125 -8.69 -2.16 35.50
CA LEU A 125 -8.58 -2.24 36.96
C LEU A 125 -8.22 -0.90 37.63
N GLY A 126 -8.04 0.17 36.84
CA GLY A 126 -7.66 1.50 37.36
C GLY A 126 -6.19 1.62 37.77
N ILE A 127 -5.39 0.57 37.60
CA ILE A 127 -3.97 0.53 37.95
C ILE A 127 -3.17 1.21 36.83
N ASN A 128 -2.97 2.52 36.97
CA ASN A 128 -2.28 3.35 35.96
C ASN A 128 -1.02 4.05 36.50
N PRO A 129 0.00 3.31 36.98
CA PRO A 129 1.28 3.93 37.30
C PRO A 129 1.92 4.51 36.02
N LEU A 130 2.82 5.48 36.20
CA LEU A 130 3.47 6.23 35.12
C LEU A 130 4.03 5.34 33.99
N PRO A 131 4.72 4.21 34.27
CA PRO A 131 5.23 3.31 33.23
C PRO A 131 4.12 2.64 32.39
N VAL A 132 3.03 2.23 33.04
CA VAL A 132 1.89 1.58 32.36
C VAL A 132 1.18 2.59 31.45
N ARG A 133 1.06 3.86 31.88
CA ARG A 133 0.50 4.93 31.05
C ARG A 133 1.36 5.19 29.81
N ILE A 134 2.69 5.25 29.96
CA ILE A 134 3.60 5.45 28.82
C ILE A 134 3.53 4.25 27.86
N LEU A 135 3.59 3.01 28.37
CA LEU A 135 3.47 1.82 27.52
C LEU A 135 2.12 1.73 26.83
N SER A 136 1.03 2.05 27.54
CA SER A 136 -0.33 2.04 26.98
C SER A 136 -0.48 3.08 25.87
N PHE A 137 0.09 4.28 26.05
CA PHE A 137 0.18 5.29 25.01
C PHE A 137 1.01 4.81 23.81
N LEU A 138 2.24 4.36 24.07
CA LEU A 138 3.22 4.02 23.03
C LEU A 138 2.76 2.84 22.16
N THR A 139 2.08 1.88 22.79
CA THR A 139 1.55 0.70 22.12
C THR A 139 0.11 0.85 21.66
N PHE A 140 -0.56 1.98 21.97
CA PHE A 140 -1.97 2.20 21.68
C PHE A 140 -2.88 1.09 22.25
N ALA A 141 -2.55 0.55 23.43
CA ALA A 141 -3.21 -0.62 24.02
C ALA A 141 -4.70 -0.37 24.32
N GLN A 142 -5.03 0.85 24.77
CA GLN A 142 -6.37 1.27 25.19
C GLN A 142 -7.22 1.85 24.04
N GLY A 143 -6.68 1.89 22.82
CA GLY A 143 -7.40 2.35 21.65
C GLY A 143 -8.64 1.50 21.35
N GLY A 144 -9.80 2.15 21.19
CA GLY A 144 -11.08 1.53 20.87
C GLY A 144 -11.85 0.90 22.04
N MET A 145 -11.34 1.02 23.27
CA MET A 145 -12.02 0.47 24.46
C MET A 145 -13.26 1.27 24.87
N PHE A 146 -13.33 2.54 24.46
CA PHE A 146 -14.40 3.48 24.82
C PHE A 146 -15.00 4.07 23.54
N GLY A 147 -16.25 3.71 23.19
CA GLY A 147 -16.98 4.32 22.07
C GLY A 147 -17.78 3.37 21.16
N GLY A 148 -18.20 2.20 21.65
CA GLY A 148 -19.05 1.27 20.88
C GLY A 148 -18.36 0.62 19.67
N VAL A 149 -19.15 0.05 18.75
CA VAL A 149 -18.65 -0.80 17.64
C VAL A 149 -17.72 -0.04 16.70
N LEU A 150 -18.02 1.21 16.36
CA LEU A 150 -17.18 2.02 15.47
C LEU A 150 -15.83 2.36 16.11
N SER A 151 -15.81 2.70 17.40
CA SER A 151 -14.56 2.93 18.14
C SER A 151 -13.74 1.64 18.28
N ALA A 152 -14.40 0.50 18.51
CA ALA A 152 -13.72 -0.80 18.55
C ALA A 152 -13.05 -1.13 17.21
N ALA A 153 -13.75 -0.94 16.09
CA ALA A 153 -13.19 -1.15 14.75
C ALA A 153 -11.99 -0.21 14.48
N GLY A 154 -12.10 1.06 14.86
CA GLY A 154 -11.00 2.03 14.78
C GLY A 154 -9.81 1.68 15.67
N GLY A 155 -10.07 1.14 16.86
CA GLY A 155 -9.06 0.64 17.78
C GLY A 155 -8.27 -0.55 17.23
N ILE A 156 -8.97 -1.51 16.62
CA ILE A 156 -8.34 -2.65 15.93
C ILE A 156 -7.46 -2.15 14.79
N LEU A 157 -7.98 -1.25 13.94
CA LEU A 157 -7.21 -0.66 12.85
C LEU A 157 -5.95 0.06 13.38
N GLY A 158 -6.09 0.84 14.45
CA GLY A 158 -4.98 1.52 15.10
C GLY A 158 -3.91 0.57 15.65
N LYS A 159 -4.32 -0.54 16.27
CA LYS A 159 -3.42 -1.59 16.73
C LYS A 159 -2.67 -2.25 15.58
N VAL A 160 -3.33 -2.52 14.45
CA VAL A 160 -2.66 -3.02 13.24
C VAL A 160 -1.61 -2.03 12.73
N VAL A 161 -1.94 -0.73 12.72
CA VAL A 161 -0.98 0.33 12.34
C VAL A 161 0.21 0.39 13.29
N VAL A 162 -0.01 0.31 14.60
CA VAL A 162 1.06 0.29 15.60
C VAL A 162 1.93 -0.96 15.46
N ALA A 163 1.34 -2.14 15.25
CA ALA A 163 2.09 -3.37 15.01
C ALA A 163 2.92 -3.30 13.72
N ALA A 164 2.36 -2.74 12.65
CA ALA A 164 3.08 -2.54 11.40
C ALA A 164 4.28 -1.60 11.58
N PHE A 165 4.10 -0.52 12.34
CA PHE A 165 5.18 0.40 12.68
C PHE A 165 6.26 -0.24 13.56
N LEU A 166 5.87 -0.95 14.62
CA LEU A 166 6.80 -1.66 15.48
C LEU A 166 7.60 -2.69 14.68
N ASN A 167 6.96 -3.45 13.79
CA ASN A 167 7.66 -4.37 12.90
C ASN A 167 8.63 -3.63 11.96
N ALA A 168 8.20 -2.50 11.38
CA ALA A 168 9.04 -1.67 10.53
C ALA A 168 10.20 -0.98 11.29
N ALA A 169 10.08 -0.77 12.60
CA ALA A 169 11.12 -0.18 13.44
C ALA A 169 12.09 -1.24 14.01
N ILE A 170 11.53 -2.35 14.48
CA ILE A 170 12.24 -3.42 15.19
C ILE A 170 13.03 -4.29 14.20
N MET A 171 12.44 -4.69 13.08
CA MET A 171 13.08 -5.61 12.13
C MET A 171 14.37 -5.02 11.51
N PRO A 172 14.43 -3.74 11.10
CA PRO A 172 15.67 -3.13 10.62
C PRO A 172 16.70 -2.95 11.73
N LEU A 173 16.26 -2.66 12.97
CA LEU A 173 17.16 -2.50 14.11
C LEU A 173 17.91 -3.80 14.43
N PHE A 174 17.22 -4.94 14.38
CA PHE A 174 17.87 -6.26 14.48
C PHE A 174 18.82 -6.57 13.31
N GLN A 175 18.57 -6.00 12.14
CA GLN A 175 19.44 -6.12 10.97
C GLN A 175 20.54 -5.05 10.92
N LYS A 176 20.73 -4.24 11.99
CA LYS A 176 21.65 -3.09 12.05
C LYS A 176 21.42 -2.06 10.91
N LYS A 177 20.22 -2.01 10.35
CA LYS A 177 19.79 -1.04 9.33
C LYS A 177 18.99 0.08 9.99
N ALA A 178 19.08 1.28 9.44
CA ALA A 178 18.32 2.42 9.96
C ALA A 178 16.81 2.25 9.70
N PRO A 179 15.97 2.15 10.77
CA PRO A 179 14.52 1.96 10.62
C PRO A 179 13.81 3.16 9.99
N PHE A 180 14.42 4.34 10.10
CA PHE A 180 13.91 5.61 9.58
C PHE A 180 14.53 6.00 8.23
N SER A 181 15.13 5.03 7.52
CA SER A 181 15.62 5.24 6.16
C SER A 181 14.46 5.61 5.22
N GLY A 182 14.54 6.82 4.65
CA GLY A 182 13.51 7.40 3.80
C GLY A 182 12.77 8.60 4.39
N ILE A 183 12.91 8.94 5.68
CA ILE A 183 12.29 10.15 6.23
C ILE A 183 12.79 11.42 5.53
N GLY A 184 14.10 11.56 5.29
CA GLY A 184 14.67 12.74 4.62
C GLY A 184 14.10 12.95 3.20
N GLY A 185 14.03 11.87 2.40
CA GLY A 185 13.36 11.90 1.10
C GLY A 185 11.85 12.15 1.22
N GLY A 186 11.25 11.65 2.31
CA GLY A 186 9.83 11.81 2.63
C GLY A 186 9.43 13.24 2.92
N ILE A 187 10.25 13.96 3.67
CA ILE A 187 10.06 15.39 3.93
C ILE A 187 10.12 16.18 2.63
N LYS A 188 11.13 15.93 1.78
CA LYS A 188 11.23 16.56 0.45
C LYS A 188 10.01 16.23 -0.43
N GLY A 189 9.57 14.97 -0.44
CA GLY A 189 8.39 14.52 -1.18
C GLY A 189 7.09 15.12 -0.68
N PHE A 190 6.94 15.27 0.64
CA PHE A 190 5.80 15.92 1.29
C PHE A 190 5.67 17.38 0.88
N PHE A 191 6.75 18.16 1.01
CA PHE A 191 6.74 19.56 0.57
C PHE A 191 6.59 19.70 -0.95
N GLY A 192 7.16 18.77 -1.73
CA GLY A 192 6.93 18.70 -3.18
C GLY A 192 5.46 18.41 -3.55
N GLY A 193 4.77 17.59 -2.77
CA GLY A 193 3.33 17.32 -2.91
C GLY A 193 2.44 18.48 -2.48
N LEU A 194 2.88 19.28 -1.50
CA LEU A 194 2.19 20.50 -1.08
C LEU A 194 2.28 21.64 -2.09
N ALA A 195 3.23 21.61 -3.02
CA ALA A 195 3.37 22.64 -4.03
C ALA A 195 2.18 22.61 -5.02
N VAL A 196 1.21 23.50 -4.78
CA VAL A 196 0.03 23.69 -5.63
C VAL A 196 0.40 24.61 -6.79
N LYS A 197 0.65 24.03 -7.96
CA LYS A 197 0.87 24.78 -9.22
C LYS A 197 -0.41 24.94 -10.07
N SER A 198 -1.51 24.29 -9.69
CA SER A 198 -2.79 24.35 -10.43
C SER A 198 -3.99 24.01 -9.56
N ILE A 199 -5.17 24.51 -9.93
CA ILE A 199 -6.45 24.23 -9.25
C ILE A 199 -6.78 22.73 -9.24
N THR A 200 -6.38 22.00 -10.29
CA THR A 200 -6.55 20.54 -10.37
C THR A 200 -5.70 19.77 -9.35
N ALA A 201 -4.66 20.40 -8.78
CA ALA A 201 -3.84 19.82 -7.72
C ALA A 201 -4.48 19.95 -6.32
N VAL A 202 -5.45 20.85 -6.14
CA VAL A 202 -6.09 21.12 -4.85
C VAL A 202 -6.98 19.97 -4.42
N ALA A 203 -7.78 19.41 -5.34
CA ALA A 203 -8.70 18.32 -5.05
C ALA A 203 -8.06 17.08 -4.38
N PRO A 204 -6.99 16.45 -4.94
CA PRO A 204 -6.37 15.29 -4.31
C PRO A 204 -5.71 15.63 -2.97
N LEU A 205 -5.17 16.84 -2.81
CA LEU A 205 -4.54 17.28 -1.57
C LEU A 205 -5.59 17.47 -0.47
N LEU A 206 -6.66 18.22 -0.76
CA LEU A 206 -7.76 18.47 0.17
C LEU A 206 -8.50 17.17 0.52
N GLY A 207 -8.68 16.29 -0.48
CA GLY A 207 -9.22 14.95 -0.29
C GLY A 207 -8.36 14.11 0.67
N GLY A 208 -7.03 14.17 0.52
CA GLY A 208 -6.10 13.51 1.44
C GLY A 208 -6.19 14.05 2.88
N VAL A 209 -6.26 15.37 3.05
CA VAL A 209 -6.43 15.99 4.38
C VAL A 209 -7.76 15.57 5.01
N GLY A 210 -8.87 15.66 4.28
CA GLY A 210 -10.19 15.27 4.78
C GLY A 210 -10.27 13.79 5.15
N ALA A 211 -9.77 12.90 4.27
CA ALA A 211 -9.76 11.46 4.51
C ALA A 211 -8.92 11.07 5.73
N SER A 212 -7.72 11.66 5.89
CA SER A 212 -6.86 11.38 7.03
C SER A 212 -7.40 11.93 8.35
N LEU A 213 -8.10 13.07 8.36
CA LEU A 213 -8.77 13.57 9.56
C LEU A 213 -9.93 12.66 10.00
N LEU A 214 -10.68 12.10 9.05
CA LEU A 214 -11.70 11.10 9.34
C LEU A 214 -11.10 9.79 9.83
N LEU A 215 -10.03 9.31 9.18
CA LEU A 215 -9.29 8.14 9.65
C LEU A 215 -8.71 8.34 11.05
N TYR A 216 -8.15 9.52 11.32
CA TYR A 216 -7.64 9.87 12.64
C TYR A 216 -8.78 9.87 13.67
N THR A 217 -9.93 10.45 13.35
CA THR A 217 -11.08 10.45 14.27
C THR A 217 -11.67 9.05 14.46
N PHE A 218 -11.66 8.22 13.42
CA PHE A 218 -12.08 6.83 13.50
C PHE A 218 -11.18 6.01 14.41
N MET A 219 -9.85 6.16 14.26
CA MET A 219 -8.86 5.45 15.07
C MET A 219 -8.78 6.02 16.49
N ASN A 220 -8.90 7.34 16.65
CA ASN A 220 -8.87 8.06 17.92
C ASN A 220 -10.22 8.73 18.22
N SER A 221 -11.26 7.91 18.45
CA SER A 221 -12.63 8.37 18.66
C SER A 221 -12.82 9.28 19.88
N THR A 222 -12.05 9.04 20.96
CA THR A 222 -12.10 9.90 22.16
C THR A 222 -11.31 11.20 21.99
N GLN A 223 -10.56 11.37 20.89
CA GLN A 223 -9.60 12.46 20.65
C GLN A 223 -8.71 12.74 21.87
N SER A 224 -8.45 11.70 22.66
CA SER A 224 -7.61 11.79 23.85
C SER A 224 -6.15 11.86 23.45
N LEU A 225 -5.38 12.68 24.17
CA LEU A 225 -3.93 12.73 24.06
C LEU A 225 -3.31 11.33 24.25
N GLN A 226 -3.89 10.48 25.09
CA GLN A 226 -3.41 9.11 25.33
C GLN A 226 -3.52 8.19 24.11
N ASN A 227 -4.37 8.55 23.14
CA ASN A 227 -4.62 7.77 21.93
C ASN A 227 -4.03 8.45 20.69
N SER A 228 -3.37 9.60 20.85
CA SER A 228 -2.78 10.36 19.73
C SER A 228 -1.55 9.69 19.10
N MET A 229 -0.92 8.73 19.81
CA MET A 229 0.23 7.98 19.30
C MET A 229 -0.02 7.36 17.93
N VAL A 230 -1.23 6.88 17.68
CA VAL A 230 -1.59 6.29 16.39
C VAL A 230 -1.51 7.30 15.24
N GLY A 231 -1.80 8.58 15.52
CA GLY A 231 -1.60 9.68 14.57
C GLY A 231 -0.12 9.96 14.32
N ILE A 232 0.72 9.91 15.36
CA ILE A 232 2.18 10.11 15.25
C ILE A 232 2.77 9.01 14.36
N ILE A 233 2.38 7.76 14.63
CA ILE A 233 2.80 6.60 13.87
C ILE A 233 2.34 6.71 12.40
N ALA A 234 1.07 7.02 12.17
CA ALA A 234 0.54 7.19 10.82
C ALA A 234 1.26 8.29 10.04
N PHE A 235 1.54 9.43 10.69
CA PHE A 235 2.32 10.52 10.13
C PHE A 235 3.73 10.08 9.73
N VAL A 236 4.45 9.42 10.64
CA VAL A 236 5.81 8.92 10.38
C VAL A 236 5.82 7.89 9.26
N MET A 237 4.86 6.96 9.23
CA MET A 237 4.76 5.95 8.18
C MET A 237 4.43 6.57 6.82
N LEU A 238 3.56 7.58 6.76
CA LEU A 238 3.26 8.29 5.51
C LEU A 238 4.48 9.06 4.99
N LEU A 239 5.23 9.74 5.86
CA LEU A 239 6.50 10.38 5.50
C LEU A 239 7.51 9.37 4.94
N GLN A 240 7.72 8.25 5.64
CA GLN A 240 8.63 7.21 5.17
C GLN A 240 8.21 6.66 3.79
N ASN A 241 6.91 6.48 3.55
CA ASN A 241 6.40 6.00 2.27
C ASN A 241 6.57 7.02 1.13
N LEU A 242 6.43 8.32 1.41
CA LEU A 242 6.73 9.37 0.44
C LEU A 242 8.20 9.35 0.00
N GLY A 243 9.11 9.09 0.94
CA GLY A 243 10.55 9.06 0.62
C GLY A 243 11.00 7.77 -0.04
N ARG A 244 10.33 6.65 0.26
CA ARG A 244 10.64 5.36 -0.35
C ARG A 244 9.95 5.18 -1.71
N GLN A 245 8.89 5.93 -2.03
CA GLN A 245 8.22 5.86 -3.34
C GLN A 245 7.85 4.43 -3.78
N GLY A 246 7.38 3.60 -2.85
CA GLY A 246 6.96 2.23 -3.12
C GLY A 246 6.55 1.51 -1.84
N GLY A 247 5.74 0.47 -1.95
CA GLY A 247 5.25 -0.33 -0.82
C GLY A 247 3.75 -0.60 -0.89
N PHE A 248 3.24 -1.25 0.16
CA PHE A 248 1.81 -1.56 0.30
C PHE A 248 0.93 -0.30 0.22
N LEU A 249 1.30 0.80 0.90
CA LEU A 249 0.49 2.04 0.87
C LEU A 249 0.41 2.67 -0.51
N TRP A 250 1.50 2.61 -1.30
CA TRP A 250 1.48 3.08 -2.68
C TRP A 250 0.59 2.19 -3.56
N GLY A 251 0.69 0.85 -3.42
CA GLY A 251 -0.18 -0.09 -4.11
C GLY A 251 -1.67 0.09 -3.75
N LEU A 252 -1.97 0.28 -2.47
CA LEU A 252 -3.31 0.57 -1.97
C LEU A 252 -3.82 1.91 -2.50
N ALA A 253 -3.00 2.96 -2.47
CA ALA A 253 -3.38 4.28 -2.96
C ALA A 253 -3.66 4.28 -4.47
N PHE A 254 -2.82 3.60 -5.26
CA PHE A 254 -3.06 3.41 -6.70
C PHE A 254 -4.31 2.56 -6.95
N SER A 255 -4.51 1.47 -6.21
CA SER A 255 -5.68 0.59 -6.38
C SER A 255 -6.98 1.29 -6.00
N ALA A 256 -7.00 2.02 -4.87
CA ALA A 256 -8.13 2.85 -4.46
C ALA A 256 -8.41 3.92 -5.53
N ALA A 257 -7.40 4.69 -5.92
CA ALA A 257 -7.56 5.74 -6.93
C ALA A 257 -8.05 5.18 -8.29
N ASN A 258 -7.60 3.99 -8.69
CA ASN A 258 -8.06 3.34 -9.92
C ASN A 258 -9.51 2.86 -9.81
N SER A 259 -9.93 2.37 -8.63
CA SER A 259 -11.32 1.99 -8.35
C SER A 259 -12.26 3.19 -8.43
N PHE A 260 -11.84 4.36 -7.93
CA PHE A 260 -12.61 5.59 -8.03
C PHE A 260 -12.56 6.22 -9.44
N SER A 261 -11.50 5.96 -10.20
CA SER A 261 -11.30 6.56 -11.53
C SER A 261 -11.80 5.70 -12.70
N LYS A 262 -12.61 4.66 -12.46
CA LYS A 262 -13.19 3.76 -13.49
C LYS A 262 -12.13 3.28 -14.52
N GLY A 263 -10.94 2.88 -14.06
CA GLY A 263 -9.92 2.28 -14.92
C GLY A 263 -8.91 3.23 -15.58
N ARG A 264 -8.96 4.56 -15.33
CA ARG A 264 -7.81 5.43 -15.69
C ARG A 264 -6.72 5.29 -14.64
N THR A 265 -5.50 5.00 -15.09
CA THR A 265 -4.32 4.97 -14.22
C THR A 265 -4.11 6.37 -13.60
N PRO A 266 -4.15 6.49 -12.27
CA PRO A 266 -3.99 7.78 -11.64
C PRO A 266 -2.54 8.25 -11.78
N SER A 267 -2.36 9.55 -11.97
CA SER A 267 -1.01 10.12 -12.08
C SER A 267 -0.26 9.97 -10.76
N TYR A 268 1.01 9.54 -10.84
CA TYR A 268 1.92 9.45 -9.69
C TYR A 268 1.96 10.74 -8.87
N ILE A 269 1.89 11.89 -9.55
CA ILE A 269 1.80 13.21 -8.94
C ILE A 269 0.50 13.39 -8.16
N GLY A 270 -0.65 12.95 -8.67
CA GLY A 270 -1.93 13.03 -7.97
C GLY A 270 -1.94 12.18 -6.69
N VAL A 271 -1.39 10.97 -6.75
CA VAL A 271 -1.26 10.08 -5.59
C VAL A 271 -0.28 10.67 -4.56
N THR A 272 0.86 11.21 -5.00
CA THR A 272 1.82 11.89 -4.12
C THR A 272 1.17 13.06 -3.39
N ARG A 273 0.34 13.86 -4.08
CA ARG A 273 -0.41 14.97 -3.45
C ARG A 273 -1.45 14.50 -2.46
N CYS A 274 -2.16 13.41 -2.77
CA CYS A 274 -3.10 12.79 -1.84
C CYS A 274 -2.40 12.30 -0.58
N ILE A 275 -1.31 11.54 -0.71
CA ILE A 275 -0.52 11.04 0.43
C ILE A 275 0.08 12.22 1.23
N SER A 276 0.52 13.28 0.56
CA SER A 276 1.00 14.50 1.24
C SER A 276 -0.12 15.21 2.00
N GLY A 277 -1.31 15.30 1.42
CA GLY A 277 -2.53 15.76 2.09
C GLY A 277 -2.89 14.89 3.29
N MET A 278 -2.79 13.56 3.17
CA MET A 278 -3.00 12.64 4.29
C MET A 278 -1.98 12.86 5.41
N THR A 279 -0.72 13.08 5.06
CA THR A 279 0.35 13.38 6.01
C THR A 279 0.02 14.67 6.77
N LEU A 280 -0.42 15.71 6.05
CA LEU A 280 -0.84 16.98 6.65
C LEU A 280 -2.08 16.80 7.53
N GLY A 281 -3.09 16.04 7.12
CA GLY A 281 -4.29 15.85 7.93
C GLY A 281 -4.08 15.01 9.18
N PHE A 282 -3.17 14.03 9.19
CA PHE A 282 -2.72 13.40 10.44
C PHE A 282 -1.97 14.40 11.34
N ALA A 283 -1.10 15.25 10.77
CA ALA A 283 -0.43 16.30 11.54
C ALA A 283 -1.43 17.26 12.18
N LEU A 284 -2.42 17.74 11.42
CA LEU A 284 -3.52 18.57 11.92
C LEU A 284 -4.34 17.82 12.98
N GLY A 285 -4.71 16.57 12.74
CA GLY A 285 -5.47 15.76 13.68
C GLY A 285 -4.80 15.67 15.05
N MET A 286 -3.48 15.48 15.07
CA MET A 286 -2.67 15.48 16.30
C MET A 286 -2.69 16.84 17.01
N THR A 287 -2.45 17.94 16.29
CA THR A 287 -2.44 19.29 16.89
C THR A 287 -3.82 19.69 17.43
N LEU A 288 -4.89 19.39 16.69
CA LEU A 288 -6.26 19.64 17.14
C LEU A 288 -6.62 18.81 18.37
N SER A 289 -6.17 17.55 18.43
CA SER A 289 -6.33 16.69 19.61
C SER A 289 -5.58 17.23 20.83
N ALA A 290 -4.40 17.81 20.63
CA ALA A 290 -3.64 18.44 21.71
C ALA A 290 -4.31 19.72 22.25
N MET A 291 -5.04 20.43 21.39
CA MET A 291 -5.84 21.61 21.78
C MET A 291 -7.22 21.23 22.37
N GLY A 292 -7.56 19.94 22.45
CA GLY A 292 -8.87 19.47 22.94
C GLY A 292 -10.05 19.78 22.00
N LEU A 293 -9.80 20.23 20.77
CA LEU A 293 -10.86 20.55 19.81
C LEU A 293 -11.43 19.29 19.16
N ARG A 294 -12.70 19.00 19.45
CA ARG A 294 -13.41 17.83 18.92
C ARG A 294 -13.92 17.98 17.47
N TRP A 295 -13.31 18.89 16.72
CA TRP A 295 -13.78 19.30 15.39
C TRP A 295 -13.14 18.51 14.24
N CYS A 296 -12.25 17.55 14.52
CA CYS A 296 -11.56 16.78 13.48
C CYS A 296 -12.54 16.07 12.52
N ALA A 297 -13.62 15.48 13.04
CA ALA A 297 -14.64 14.84 12.20
C ALA A 297 -15.33 15.85 11.28
N TRP A 298 -15.80 16.96 11.83
CA TRP A 298 -16.49 18.01 11.06
C TRP A 298 -15.58 18.64 10.00
N LEU A 299 -14.34 18.99 10.37
CA LEU A 299 -13.35 19.49 9.44
C LEU A 299 -13.04 18.47 8.34
N GLY A 300 -12.92 17.18 8.70
CA GLY A 300 -12.71 16.11 7.74
C GLY A 300 -13.84 16.02 6.69
N ILE A 301 -15.09 16.05 7.13
CA ILE A 301 -16.28 16.02 6.24
C ILE A 301 -16.30 17.26 5.34
N VAL A 302 -16.14 18.46 5.91
CA VAL A 302 -16.17 19.72 5.14
C VAL A 302 -15.07 19.74 4.08
N LEU A 303 -13.86 19.28 4.40
CA LEU A 303 -12.75 19.22 3.44
C LEU A 303 -12.98 18.18 2.34
N LEU A 304 -13.63 17.05 2.64
CA LEU A 304 -14.02 16.08 1.60
C LEU A 304 -15.10 16.63 0.67
N ILE A 305 -16.11 17.33 1.21
CA ILE A 305 -17.13 17.99 0.41
C ILE A 305 -16.49 19.04 -0.50
N ALA A 306 -15.60 19.87 0.05
CA ALA A 306 -14.86 20.85 -0.73
C ALA A 306 -14.02 20.18 -1.84
N ALA A 307 -13.34 19.08 -1.54
CA ALA A 307 -12.58 18.32 -2.54
C ALA A 307 -13.47 17.80 -3.68
N LEU A 308 -14.66 17.28 -3.36
CA LEU A 308 -15.64 16.84 -4.36
C LEU A 308 -16.12 17.99 -5.25
N ILE A 309 -16.43 19.15 -4.65
CA ILE A 309 -16.82 20.36 -5.40
C ILE A 309 -15.70 20.76 -6.36
N PHE A 310 -14.44 20.77 -5.92
CA PHE A 310 -13.29 21.08 -6.78
C PHE A 310 -13.13 20.10 -7.94
N VAL A 311 -13.40 18.80 -7.74
CA VAL A 311 -13.39 17.80 -8.82
C VAL A 311 -14.47 18.11 -9.85
N ILE A 312 -15.70 18.40 -9.41
CA ILE A 312 -16.84 18.69 -10.30
C ILE A 312 -16.57 19.96 -11.10
N VAL A 313 -16.14 21.05 -10.45
CA VAL A 313 -15.81 22.33 -11.10
C VAL A 313 -14.67 22.17 -12.11
N SER A 314 -13.63 21.40 -11.76
CA SER A 314 -12.50 21.15 -12.66
C SER A 314 -12.88 20.33 -13.88
N LYS A 315 -13.90 19.48 -13.77
CA LYS A 315 -14.40 18.67 -14.88
C LYS A 315 -15.21 19.53 -15.85
N ASN A 316 -16.12 20.36 -15.33
CA ASN A 316 -16.93 21.27 -16.15
C ASN A 316 -16.04 22.27 -16.92
N LYS A 317 -14.98 22.80 -16.32
CA LYS A 317 -14.04 23.70 -17.04
C LYS A 317 -13.33 23.03 -18.22
N LYS A 318 -13.08 21.72 -18.16
CA LYS A 318 -12.45 20.98 -19.26
C LYS A 318 -13.43 20.69 -20.40
N GLU A 319 -14.70 20.48 -20.07
CA GLU A 319 -15.76 20.27 -21.06
C GLU A 319 -16.11 21.58 -21.79
N VAL A 320 -16.10 22.72 -21.09
CA VAL A 320 -16.32 24.05 -21.70
C VAL A 320 -15.14 24.53 -22.53
N ALA A 321 -13.90 24.17 -22.19
CA ALA A 321 -12.72 24.54 -22.98
C ALA A 321 -12.49 23.65 -24.22
N ALA A 322 -13.25 22.55 -24.35
CA ALA A 322 -13.19 21.62 -25.48
C ALA A 322 -14.39 21.77 -26.44
N ALA A 323 -15.33 22.66 -26.12
CA ALA A 323 -16.45 23.08 -26.95
C ALA A 323 -16.12 24.42 -27.63
#